data_AF-A0A9P6WBE9-F1
#
_entry.id   AF-A0A9P6WBE9-F1
#
_cell.length_a   1.000
_cell.length_b   1.000
_cell.length_c   1.000
_cell.angle_alpha   90.00
_cell.angle_beta   90.00
_cell.angle_gamma   90.00
#
_symmetry.space_group_name_H-M   'P 1'
#
loop_
_entity.id
_entity.type
_entity.pdbx_description
1 polymer ?
#
loop_
_entity_poly.entity_id
_entity_poly.type
_entity_poly.pdbx_seq_one_letter_code
_entity_poly.pdbx_strand_id
1 'polypeptide(L)'
;MLSQTLSFLLLSSIAKSAPIADTEIHHEHKTVEQTKRGGTCAFPNDQGMVAVQTSGKNAGWAMHADQECTYGSWCPYACAPGQLMGQWDPSVTTYSYPGSQNGGLFCDSNGNLQKPFSDKPYCYDGVGTFIAKNQAGQDVAFCQTVLPGNEEMLIPTLVGSGASQVLAVPDTSYWAGTASHFYVNPPGVSVEDGCKWGSTAEPWGNWSPYVAGANMDDNKNTYVKIGWNPIYLEDTSPFKNTKPSFGVRITCDDPSKCVGLPCSIDPSQQGINQVNSGESSSGAGGADFCVVTAQDGAKANIEVFSI
;
A
#
# COMPACT_ATOMS: atom_id res chain seq x y z
N MET A 1 -51.25 -33.65 -5.54
CA MET A 1 -51.58 -35.08 -5.53
C MET A 1 -50.53 -35.80 -4.69
N LEU A 2 -51.00 -36.43 -3.59
CA LEU A 2 -50.43 -37.54 -2.80
C LEU A 2 -48.95 -37.45 -2.37
N SER A 3 -48.56 -37.28 -1.10
CA SER A 3 -48.96 -37.90 0.20
C SER A 3 -48.75 -39.41 0.28
N GLN A 4 -47.81 -39.84 1.14
CA GLN A 4 -47.90 -40.87 2.21
C GLN A 4 -46.47 -41.11 2.78
N THR A 5 -46.05 -40.92 4.04
CA THR A 5 -46.45 -41.30 5.42
C THR A 5 -46.30 -42.77 5.85
N LEU A 6 -45.83 -42.91 7.12
CA LEU A 6 -45.78 -44.03 8.09
C LEU A 6 -44.54 -44.95 8.03
N SER A 7 -43.69 -45.10 9.06
CA SER A 7 -43.80 -45.33 10.53
C SER A 7 -43.97 -46.80 10.96
N PHE A 8 -43.43 -47.04 12.19
CA PHE A 8 -43.50 -48.22 13.10
C PHE A 8 -42.26 -49.15 13.04
N LEU A 9 -41.40 -49.27 14.07
CA LEU A 9 -41.48 -49.49 15.54
C LEU A 9 -41.07 -50.94 15.91
N LEU A 10 -40.02 -50.99 16.75
CA LEU A 10 -39.71 -51.93 17.85
C LEU A 10 -39.57 -53.45 17.59
N LEU A 11 -38.46 -54.00 18.09
CA LEU A 11 -38.48 -55.12 19.04
C LEU A 11 -37.18 -55.20 19.86
N SER A 12 -37.37 -55.30 21.18
CA SER A 12 -36.43 -55.51 22.30
C SER A 12 -35.71 -56.87 22.24
N SER A 13 -34.55 -57.11 22.86
CA SER A 13 -34.42 -57.31 24.32
C SER A 13 -33.05 -57.91 24.75
N ILE A 14 -32.75 -57.75 26.04
CA ILE A 14 -31.91 -58.56 26.97
C ILE A 14 -30.41 -58.21 27.14
N ALA A 15 -30.09 -57.92 28.42
CA ALA A 15 -28.83 -57.49 28.99
C ALA A 15 -27.81 -58.61 29.26
N LYS A 16 -26.54 -58.22 29.47
CA LYS A 16 -25.63 -58.83 30.46
C LYS A 16 -24.59 -57.81 30.91
N SER A 17 -24.41 -57.72 32.22
CA SER A 17 -23.52 -56.81 32.94
C SER A 17 -22.13 -57.42 33.20
N ALA A 18 -21.11 -56.57 33.02
CA ALA A 18 -19.79 -56.43 33.68
C ALA A 18 -18.82 -57.64 33.79
N PRO A 19 -17.48 -57.41 33.69
CA PRO A 19 -16.73 -56.78 34.79
C PRO A 19 -15.81 -55.61 34.37
N ILE A 20 -15.37 -54.83 35.37
CA ILE A 20 -14.44 -53.70 35.30
C ILE A 20 -13.08 -54.10 35.91
N ALA A 21 -12.01 -53.53 35.34
CA ALA A 21 -10.62 -53.36 35.85
C ALA A 21 -9.74 -54.64 35.91
N ASP A 22 -8.45 -54.63 35.61
CA ASP A 22 -7.43 -53.57 35.66
C ASP A 22 -6.55 -53.56 34.40
N THR A 23 -6.15 -52.39 33.90
CA THR A 23 -4.93 -52.27 33.11
C THR A 23 -4.26 -50.93 33.35
N GLU A 24 -2.95 -51.03 33.58
CA GLU A 24 -1.99 -50.04 34.04
C GLU A 24 -2.06 -48.68 33.32
N ILE A 25 -1.96 -47.62 34.11
CA ILE A 25 -1.75 -46.25 33.64
C ILE A 25 -0.30 -46.15 33.15
N HIS A 26 -0.10 -46.37 31.85
CA HIS A 26 1.09 -45.86 31.18
C HIS A 26 0.94 -44.35 31.05
N HIS A 27 1.76 -43.61 31.81
CA HIS A 27 1.96 -42.18 31.61
C HIS A 27 2.60 -41.95 30.24
N GLU A 28 1.76 -41.76 29.22
CA GLU A 28 2.16 -41.18 27.95
C GLU A 28 2.55 -39.72 28.24
N HIS A 29 3.85 -39.43 28.19
CA HIS A 29 4.34 -38.06 28.10
C HIS A 29 3.84 -37.47 26.78
N LYS A 30 2.65 -36.89 26.78
CA LYS A 30 2.28 -35.88 25.80
C LYS A 30 3.32 -34.77 25.94
N THR A 31 4.22 -34.68 24.97
CA THR A 31 4.93 -33.43 24.69
C THR A 31 3.85 -32.39 24.45
N VAL A 32 3.54 -31.64 25.51
CA VAL A 32 2.87 -30.37 25.41
C VAL A 32 3.75 -29.55 24.48
N GLU A 33 3.31 -29.34 23.24
CA GLU A 33 3.82 -28.21 22.46
C GLU A 33 3.64 -27.00 23.36
N GLN A 34 4.73 -26.53 23.94
CA GLN A 34 4.74 -25.22 24.57
C GLN A 34 4.32 -24.26 23.47
N THR A 35 3.10 -23.75 23.54
CA THR A 35 2.68 -22.56 22.82
C THR A 35 3.75 -21.53 23.11
N LYS A 36 4.64 -21.30 22.15
CA LYS A 36 5.69 -20.30 22.28
C LYS A 36 4.99 -18.99 22.65
N ARG A 37 5.49 -18.36 23.71
CA ARG A 37 5.03 -17.03 24.12
C ARG A 37 5.08 -16.13 22.88
N GLY A 38 4.03 -15.35 22.65
CA GLY A 38 4.01 -14.39 21.54
C GLY A 38 5.23 -13.47 21.58
N GLY A 39 5.62 -12.96 20.41
CA GLY A 39 6.77 -12.08 20.25
C GLY A 39 6.76 -11.37 18.90
N THR A 40 7.74 -10.49 18.69
CA THR A 40 7.88 -9.66 17.49
C THR A 40 9.27 -9.74 16.90
N CYS A 41 9.40 -9.52 15.59
CA CYS A 41 10.69 -9.29 14.94
C CYS A 41 11.03 -7.80 14.93
N ALA A 42 12.27 -7.48 15.30
CA ALA A 42 12.78 -6.12 15.25
C ALA A 42 13.03 -5.70 13.80
N PHE A 43 12.71 -4.44 13.48
CA PHE A 43 13.03 -3.88 12.18
C PHE A 43 14.56 -3.75 12.01
N PRO A 44 15.17 -4.32 10.96
CA PRO A 44 16.62 -4.31 10.80
C PRO A 44 17.22 -2.93 10.57
N ASN A 45 16.50 -2.06 9.84
CA ASN A 45 16.97 -0.76 9.37
C ASN A 45 18.38 -0.79 8.73
N ASP A 46 18.61 -1.80 7.89
CA ASP A 46 19.87 -2.03 7.18
C ASP A 46 19.62 -2.34 5.69
N GLN A 47 20.70 -2.45 4.92
CA GLN A 47 20.66 -2.93 3.53
C GLN A 47 19.69 -2.18 2.59
N GLY A 48 19.56 -0.86 2.81
CA GLY A 48 18.70 0.02 2.02
C GLY A 48 17.26 0.13 2.51
N MET A 49 16.86 -0.67 3.51
CA MET A 49 15.58 -0.50 4.18
C MET A 49 15.58 0.77 5.02
N VAL A 50 14.47 1.51 5.00
CA VAL A 50 14.30 2.74 5.77
C VAL A 50 13.09 2.61 6.70
N ALA A 51 13.20 3.16 7.90
CA ALA A 51 12.09 3.21 8.83
C ALA A 51 11.06 4.27 8.36
N VAL A 52 9.76 3.95 8.40
CA VAL A 52 8.70 4.94 8.15
C VAL A 52 8.35 5.74 9.41
N GLN A 53 7.98 5.05 10.49
CA GLN A 53 7.58 5.62 11.77
C GLN A 53 8.18 4.77 12.88
N THR A 54 8.95 5.38 13.78
CA THR A 54 9.68 4.65 14.83
C THR A 54 9.06 4.75 16.22
N SER A 55 8.12 5.67 16.43
CA SER A 55 7.48 5.89 17.73
C SER A 55 6.29 4.97 18.01
N GLY A 56 5.75 4.31 16.97
CA GLY A 56 4.62 3.38 17.09
C GLY A 56 5.05 1.95 17.42
N LYS A 57 4.06 1.07 17.55
CA LYS A 57 4.26 -0.38 17.70
C LYS A 57 4.89 -1.02 16.45
N ASN A 58 4.72 -0.38 15.30
CA ASN A 58 5.34 -0.79 14.04
C ASN A 58 6.86 -0.64 14.08
N ALA A 59 7.42 0.19 14.97
CA ALA A 59 8.86 0.26 15.26
C ALA A 59 9.75 0.35 14.00
N GLY A 60 9.29 1.05 12.96
CA GLY A 60 9.99 1.24 11.68
C GLY A 60 9.48 0.39 10.52
N TRP A 61 8.75 -0.70 10.77
CA TRP A 61 8.08 -1.47 9.71
C TRP A 61 7.04 -0.61 8.97
N ALA A 62 6.86 -0.88 7.67
CA ALA A 62 5.86 -0.21 6.84
C ALA A 62 4.47 -0.82 7.10
N MET A 63 4.01 -0.67 8.34
CA MET A 63 2.75 -1.15 8.89
C MET A 63 2.09 -0.02 9.67
N HIS A 64 0.78 -0.11 9.91
CA HIS A 64 0.07 0.91 10.68
C HIS A 64 0.71 1.10 12.07
N ALA A 65 0.64 2.31 12.63
CA ALA A 65 1.36 2.68 13.86
C ALA A 65 1.03 1.81 15.09
N ASP A 66 -0.12 1.13 15.10
CA ASP A 66 -0.54 0.23 16.18
C ASP A 66 -0.31 -1.26 15.89
N GLN A 67 0.23 -1.59 14.71
CA GLN A 67 0.54 -2.95 14.30
C GLN A 67 1.95 -3.36 14.73
N GLU A 68 2.15 -4.64 14.98
CA GLU A 68 3.45 -5.23 15.31
C GLU A 68 3.80 -6.29 14.26
N CYS A 69 5.09 -6.37 13.91
CA CYS A 69 5.63 -7.50 13.14
C CYS A 69 5.72 -8.74 14.04
N THR A 70 4.61 -9.42 14.24
CA THR A 70 4.49 -10.56 15.17
C THR A 70 5.04 -11.85 14.57
N TYR A 71 5.38 -12.81 15.43
CA TYR A 71 5.77 -14.15 15.00
C TYR A 71 4.68 -14.81 14.13
N GLY A 72 5.08 -15.38 13.00
CA GLY A 72 4.20 -15.97 12.00
C GLY A 72 3.53 -14.97 11.04
N SER A 73 3.99 -13.71 10.99
CA SER A 73 3.40 -12.68 10.13
C SER A 73 4.37 -12.16 9.06
N TRP A 74 3.79 -11.59 8.01
CA TRP A 74 4.49 -10.82 6.98
C TRP A 74 4.69 -9.38 7.45
N CYS A 75 5.89 -8.86 7.24
CA CYS A 75 6.32 -7.55 7.73
C CYS A 75 6.85 -6.71 6.57
N PRO A 76 5.98 -5.91 5.92
CA PRO A 76 6.38 -4.98 4.88
C PRO A 76 7.36 -3.93 5.41
N TYR A 77 8.27 -3.48 4.55
CA TYR A 77 9.24 -2.43 4.86
C TYR A 77 9.32 -1.41 3.72
N ALA A 78 9.92 -0.26 4.02
CA ALA A 78 10.12 0.80 3.05
C ALA A 78 11.55 0.79 2.50
N CYS A 79 11.72 1.35 1.31
CA CYS A 79 12.99 1.62 0.67
C CYS A 79 13.17 3.12 0.46
N ALA A 80 14.38 3.57 0.13
CA ALA A 80 14.66 4.98 -0.13
C ALA A 80 13.81 5.52 -1.30
N PRO A 81 13.60 6.85 -1.40
CA PRO A 81 12.88 7.46 -2.53
C PRO A 81 13.37 6.97 -3.89
N GLY A 82 12.43 6.61 -4.76
CA GLY A 82 12.70 6.02 -6.08
C GLY A 82 12.88 4.50 -6.10
N GLN A 83 13.00 3.85 -4.94
CA GLN A 83 13.19 2.41 -4.83
C GLN A 83 11.91 1.66 -4.48
N LEU A 84 11.88 0.38 -4.82
CA LEU A 84 10.80 -0.56 -4.57
C LEU A 84 11.27 -1.66 -3.60
N MET A 85 10.31 -2.18 -2.82
CA MET A 85 10.52 -3.35 -1.98
C MET A 85 10.73 -4.60 -2.85
N GLY A 86 11.79 -5.36 -2.60
CA GLY A 86 12.18 -6.53 -3.39
C GLY A 86 11.76 -7.88 -2.80
N GLN A 87 11.03 -7.87 -1.68
CA GLN A 87 10.68 -9.07 -0.92
C GLN A 87 9.19 -9.11 -0.63
N TRP A 88 8.59 -10.30 -0.78
CA TRP A 88 7.17 -10.60 -0.56
C TRP A 88 6.96 -12.12 -0.65
N ASP A 89 5.74 -12.60 -0.41
CA ASP A 89 5.38 -14.01 -0.56
C ASP A 89 5.41 -14.46 -2.02
N PRO A 90 6.35 -15.35 -2.43
CA PRO A 90 6.47 -15.79 -3.82
C PRO A 90 5.27 -16.59 -4.31
N SER A 91 4.42 -17.11 -3.41
CA SER A 91 3.19 -17.82 -3.79
C SER A 91 2.04 -16.88 -4.16
N VAL A 92 2.12 -15.59 -3.79
CA VAL A 92 1.11 -14.58 -4.11
C VAL A 92 1.45 -13.91 -5.43
N THR A 93 0.69 -14.26 -6.47
CA THR A 93 0.88 -13.74 -7.84
C THR A 93 -0.26 -12.84 -8.32
N THR A 94 -1.30 -12.65 -7.51
CA THR A 94 -2.45 -11.81 -7.84
C THR A 94 -2.70 -10.78 -6.75
N TYR A 95 -3.26 -9.64 -7.15
CA TYR A 95 -3.77 -8.64 -6.22
C TYR A 95 -5.08 -9.14 -5.61
N SER A 96 -5.00 -9.97 -4.57
CA SER A 96 -6.17 -10.54 -3.91
C SER A 96 -5.95 -10.72 -2.41
N TYR A 97 -6.90 -10.26 -1.60
CA TYR A 97 -6.88 -10.46 -0.15
C TYR A 97 -7.10 -11.95 0.19
N PRO A 98 -6.40 -12.51 1.20
CA PRO A 98 -5.43 -11.84 2.07
C PRO A 98 -4.01 -11.76 1.50
N GLY A 99 -3.71 -12.49 0.42
CA GLY A 99 -2.35 -12.58 -0.15
C GLY A 99 -1.73 -11.23 -0.49
N SER A 100 -2.53 -10.24 -0.90
CA SER A 100 -2.05 -8.87 -1.18
C SER A 100 -1.37 -8.17 0.00
N GLN A 101 -1.56 -8.66 1.22
CA GLN A 101 -0.90 -8.14 2.42
C GLN A 101 0.45 -8.79 2.72
N ASN A 102 0.82 -9.86 2.02
CA ASN A 102 2.02 -10.65 2.30
C ASN A 102 3.28 -10.03 1.69
N GLY A 103 3.59 -8.79 2.06
CA GLY A 103 4.79 -8.06 1.65
C GLY A 103 5.95 -8.19 2.62
N GLY A 104 7.15 -7.89 2.13
CA GLY A 104 8.37 -7.77 2.92
C GLY A 104 8.96 -9.09 3.37
N LEU A 105 9.33 -9.15 4.66
CA LEU A 105 9.99 -10.30 5.26
C LEU A 105 9.00 -11.10 6.09
N PHE A 106 9.21 -12.41 6.19
CA PHE A 106 8.39 -13.25 7.06
C PHE A 106 9.05 -13.41 8.43
N CYS A 107 8.38 -12.97 9.48
CA CYS A 107 8.84 -13.19 10.85
C CYS A 107 8.44 -14.61 11.27
N ASP A 108 9.38 -15.53 11.38
CA ASP A 108 9.06 -16.92 11.71
C ASP A 108 8.60 -17.11 13.17
N SER A 109 8.18 -18.32 13.52
CA SER A 109 7.70 -18.66 14.87
C SER A 109 8.77 -18.64 15.97
N ASN A 110 10.04 -18.41 15.60
CA ASN A 110 11.17 -18.25 16.51
C ASN A 110 11.61 -16.78 16.62
N GLY A 111 11.01 -15.86 15.85
CA GLY A 111 11.44 -14.47 15.77
C GLY A 111 12.63 -14.24 14.86
N ASN A 112 12.90 -15.12 13.90
CA ASN A 112 13.88 -14.87 12.85
C ASN A 112 13.18 -14.33 11.60
N LEU A 113 13.78 -13.30 10.99
CA LEU A 113 13.34 -12.76 9.72
C LEU A 113 13.80 -13.66 8.56
N GLN A 114 12.85 -14.10 7.75
CA GLN A 114 13.07 -14.89 6.56
C GLN A 114 12.99 -13.98 5.33
N LYS A 115 14.04 -14.03 4.51
CA LYS A 115 14.12 -13.34 3.21
C LYS A 115 13.56 -14.28 2.12
N PRO A 116 12.38 -14.02 1.54
CA PRO A 116 11.73 -14.95 0.61
C PRO A 116 12.53 -15.19 -0.68
N PHE A 117 13.09 -14.13 -1.26
CA PHE A 117 13.90 -14.21 -2.47
C PHE A 117 15.38 -14.06 -2.11
N SER A 118 16.07 -15.20 -1.99
CA SER A 118 17.49 -15.21 -1.62
C SER A 118 18.39 -14.41 -2.57
N ASP A 119 18.04 -14.41 -3.86
CA ASP A 119 18.77 -13.83 -4.99
C ASP A 119 18.37 -12.37 -5.32
N LYS A 120 17.25 -11.87 -4.78
CA LYS A 120 16.84 -10.47 -4.94
C LYS A 120 17.39 -9.58 -3.83
N PRO A 121 17.72 -8.31 -4.09
CA PRO A 121 18.00 -7.36 -3.01
C PRO A 121 16.75 -7.08 -2.16
N TYR A 122 16.92 -6.46 -0.99
CA TYR A 122 15.80 -5.96 -0.20
C TYR A 122 15.16 -4.74 -0.88
N CYS A 123 15.99 -3.80 -1.34
CA CYS A 123 15.55 -2.63 -2.07
C CYS A 123 16.22 -2.57 -3.44
N TYR A 124 15.47 -2.17 -4.46
CA TYR A 124 16.01 -1.95 -5.80
C TYR A 124 15.39 -0.73 -6.45
N ASP A 125 16.12 -0.09 -7.36
CA ASP A 125 15.66 1.11 -8.04
C ASP A 125 14.46 0.79 -8.94
N GLY A 126 13.42 1.61 -8.88
CA GLY A 126 12.40 1.64 -9.92
C GLY A 126 12.96 2.17 -11.25
N VAL A 127 12.13 2.22 -12.27
CA VAL A 127 12.59 2.56 -13.64
C VAL A 127 13.03 4.03 -13.81
N GLY A 128 12.76 4.89 -12.83
CA GLY A 128 13.30 6.27 -12.77
C GLY A 128 12.66 7.26 -13.75
N THR A 129 11.45 7.00 -14.22
CA THR A 129 10.75 7.77 -15.27
C THR A 129 9.69 8.74 -14.74
N PHE A 130 9.45 8.80 -13.43
CA PHE A 130 8.49 9.72 -12.82
C PHE A 130 9.15 10.55 -11.71
N ILE A 131 9.10 11.88 -11.87
CA ILE A 131 9.80 12.82 -10.98
C ILE A 131 8.79 13.75 -10.31
N ALA A 132 8.84 13.87 -8.99
CA ALA A 132 8.14 14.92 -8.28
C ALA A 132 8.96 16.22 -8.31
N LYS A 133 8.34 17.32 -8.73
CA LYS A 133 8.91 18.67 -8.77
C LYS A 133 8.09 19.59 -7.87
N ASN A 134 8.73 20.25 -6.92
CA ASN A 134 8.04 21.11 -5.97
C ASN A 134 8.29 22.59 -6.27
N GLN A 135 7.24 23.30 -6.71
CA GLN A 135 7.23 24.74 -6.95
C GLN A 135 6.28 25.46 -5.99
N ALA A 136 5.85 24.80 -4.90
CA ALA A 136 4.84 25.30 -3.98
C ALA A 136 5.40 26.08 -2.76
N GLY A 137 6.70 26.42 -2.79
CA GLY A 137 7.33 27.29 -1.79
C GLY A 137 7.60 26.68 -0.42
N GLN A 138 7.01 25.53 -0.09
CA GLN A 138 7.24 24.74 1.13
C GLN A 138 7.46 23.28 0.77
N ASP A 139 8.09 22.49 1.66
CA ASP A 139 8.33 21.07 1.43
C ASP A 139 7.02 20.29 1.24
N VAL A 140 7.04 19.26 0.39
CA VAL A 140 5.87 18.43 0.07
C VAL A 140 6.20 16.97 0.32
N ALA A 141 5.39 16.30 1.16
CA ALA A 141 5.49 14.87 1.40
C ALA A 141 4.63 14.08 0.41
N PHE A 142 5.27 13.26 -0.42
CA PHE A 142 4.63 12.22 -1.23
C PHE A 142 4.70 10.91 -0.45
N CYS A 143 3.55 10.31 -0.17
CA CYS A 143 3.49 9.10 0.66
C CYS A 143 3.01 7.92 -0.19
N GLN A 144 3.92 7.01 -0.51
CA GLN A 144 3.63 5.81 -1.27
C GLN A 144 2.85 4.80 -0.43
N THR A 145 1.86 4.16 -1.05
CA THR A 145 1.11 3.05 -0.46
C THR A 145 1.99 1.81 -0.30
N VAL A 146 1.90 1.12 0.83
CA VAL A 146 2.62 -0.13 1.05
C VAL A 146 1.94 -1.25 0.27
N LEU A 147 2.57 -1.67 -0.84
CA LEU A 147 2.06 -2.72 -1.70
C LEU A 147 3.20 -3.61 -2.22
N PRO A 148 3.14 -4.96 -2.03
CA PRO A 148 2.17 -5.69 -1.21
C PRO A 148 2.26 -5.28 0.27
N GLY A 149 1.11 -5.24 0.95
CA GLY A 149 1.02 -4.77 2.33
C GLY A 149 -0.40 -4.34 2.70
N ASN A 150 -0.52 -3.50 3.72
CA ASN A 150 -1.80 -3.00 4.22
C ASN A 150 -2.40 -1.85 3.38
N GLU A 151 -1.72 -1.44 2.30
CA GLU A 151 -2.13 -0.36 1.37
C GLU A 151 -2.19 1.04 1.99
N GLU A 152 -1.72 1.21 3.22
CA GLU A 152 -1.60 2.54 3.83
C GLU A 152 -0.46 3.35 3.18
N MET A 153 -0.62 4.67 3.17
CA MET A 153 0.32 5.64 2.61
C MET A 153 1.45 5.97 3.58
N LEU A 154 2.37 5.02 3.77
CA LEU A 154 3.39 5.10 4.83
C LEU A 154 4.79 5.43 4.32
N ILE A 155 5.12 5.12 3.07
CA ILE A 155 6.50 5.17 2.55
C ILE A 155 6.80 6.59 2.06
N PRO A 156 7.68 7.37 2.72
CA PRO A 156 7.81 8.79 2.42
C PRO A 156 8.80 9.10 1.30
N THR A 157 8.47 10.10 0.49
CA THR A 157 9.39 10.86 -0.36
C THR A 157 9.17 12.35 -0.08
N LEU A 158 10.12 12.98 0.62
CA LEU A 158 10.08 14.41 0.91
C LEU A 158 10.72 15.19 -0.23
N VAL A 159 9.95 16.10 -0.84
CA VAL A 159 10.41 16.98 -1.91
C VAL A 159 10.54 18.39 -1.38
N GLY A 160 11.78 18.83 -1.18
CA GLY A 160 12.07 20.17 -0.66
C GLY A 160 11.55 21.29 -1.56
N SER A 161 11.33 22.48 -1.00
CA SER A 161 10.95 23.67 -1.77
C SER A 161 11.93 23.96 -2.92
N GLY A 162 11.41 24.07 -4.15
CA GLY A 162 12.21 24.29 -5.36
C GLY A 162 13.02 23.07 -5.82
N ALA A 163 12.88 21.92 -5.15
CA ALA A 163 13.64 20.71 -5.43
C ALA A 163 12.82 19.70 -6.26
N SER A 164 13.50 18.60 -6.61
CA SER A 164 12.88 17.45 -7.27
C SER A 164 13.37 16.14 -6.67
N GLN A 165 12.52 15.12 -6.68
CA GLN A 165 12.88 13.75 -6.28
C GLN A 165 12.31 12.75 -7.27
N VAL A 166 13.01 11.62 -7.46
CA VAL A 166 12.47 10.49 -8.21
C VAL A 166 11.42 9.77 -7.37
N LEU A 167 10.29 9.43 -8.00
CA LEU A 167 9.27 8.57 -7.41
C LEU A 167 9.51 7.13 -7.84
N ALA A 168 9.19 6.17 -6.97
CA ALA A 168 9.33 4.76 -7.30
C ALA A 168 8.35 4.39 -8.41
N VAL A 169 8.84 3.79 -9.50
CA VAL A 169 8.01 3.34 -10.62
C VAL A 169 8.32 1.87 -10.90
N PRO A 170 7.37 0.95 -10.69
CA PRO A 170 7.53 -0.46 -11.01
C PRO A 170 7.52 -0.71 -12.52
N ASP A 171 8.30 -1.70 -12.94
CA ASP A 171 8.12 -2.39 -14.21
C ASP A 171 7.10 -3.54 -14.06
N THR A 172 6.87 -4.27 -15.15
CA THR A 172 5.93 -5.40 -15.20
C THR A 172 6.33 -6.59 -14.32
N SER A 173 7.58 -6.65 -13.84
CA SER A 173 8.09 -7.73 -12.97
C SER A 173 7.82 -7.48 -11.49
N TYR A 174 7.42 -6.26 -11.13
CA TYR A 174 7.01 -5.95 -9.76
C TYR A 174 5.75 -6.72 -9.38
N TRP A 175 5.63 -7.04 -8.10
CA TRP A 175 4.57 -7.86 -7.51
C TRP A 175 3.20 -7.71 -8.19
N ALA A 176 2.69 -8.84 -8.73
CA ALA A 176 1.42 -8.94 -9.46
C ALA A 176 1.22 -7.94 -10.62
N GLY A 177 2.30 -7.40 -11.21
CA GLY A 177 2.27 -6.41 -12.29
C GLY A 177 1.66 -5.07 -11.86
N THR A 178 1.75 -4.74 -10.56
CA THR A 178 1.07 -3.58 -9.98
C THR A 178 1.79 -2.26 -10.22
N ALA A 179 1.05 -1.16 -10.01
CA ALA A 179 1.56 0.19 -10.03
C ALA A 179 1.95 0.68 -8.64
N SER A 180 2.79 1.70 -8.62
CA SER A 180 3.00 2.54 -7.43
C SER A 180 1.85 3.55 -7.30
N HIS A 181 1.40 3.81 -6.08
CA HIS A 181 0.43 4.86 -5.77
C HIS A 181 0.97 5.75 -4.65
N PHE A 182 0.68 7.05 -4.74
CA PHE A 182 1.14 8.07 -3.82
C PHE A 182 -0.01 8.98 -3.40
N TYR A 183 -0.02 9.39 -2.14
CA TYR A 183 -0.80 10.50 -1.64
C TYR A 183 0.07 11.76 -1.67
N VAL A 184 -0.44 12.84 -2.25
CA VAL A 184 0.28 14.12 -2.34
C VAL A 184 -0.25 15.05 -1.24
N ASN A 185 0.54 15.26 -0.20
CA ASN A 185 0.14 16.09 0.93
C ASN A 185 0.24 17.60 0.63
N PRO A 186 -0.52 18.44 1.34
CA PRO A 186 -0.38 19.89 1.24
C PRO A 186 1.06 20.37 1.52
N PRO A 187 1.54 21.41 0.80
CA PRO A 187 2.84 22.03 1.09
C PRO A 187 2.94 22.47 2.56
N GLY A 188 4.07 22.15 3.21
CA GLY A 188 4.33 22.45 4.62
C GLY A 188 3.92 21.33 5.60
N VAL A 189 3.23 20.28 5.14
CA VAL A 189 2.94 19.10 5.97
C VAL A 189 4.18 18.20 6.03
N SER A 190 4.59 17.84 7.25
CA SER A 190 5.75 17.00 7.53
C SER A 190 5.54 15.55 7.06
N VAL A 191 6.62 14.77 6.98
CA VAL A 191 6.53 13.32 6.73
C VAL A 191 5.79 12.62 7.87
N GLU A 192 6.05 13.03 9.10
CA GLU A 192 5.45 12.46 10.31
C GLU A 192 3.94 12.69 10.40
N ASP A 193 3.43 13.76 9.77
CA ASP A 193 2.01 14.07 9.71
C ASP A 193 1.33 13.58 8.43
N GLY A 194 2.03 13.65 7.29
CA GLY A 194 1.48 13.31 5.99
C GLY A 194 1.58 11.84 5.61
N CYS A 195 2.59 11.10 6.08
CA CYS A 195 2.79 9.68 5.74
C CYS A 195 2.32 8.76 6.87
N LYS A 196 1.05 8.94 7.23
CA LYS A 196 0.31 8.12 8.20
C LYS A 196 -1.17 8.12 7.86
N TRP A 197 -1.90 7.15 8.39
CA TRP A 197 -3.34 7.27 8.47
C TRP A 197 -3.70 8.42 9.42
N GLY A 198 -4.38 9.43 8.89
CA GLY A 198 -4.66 10.69 9.55
C GLY A 198 -5.98 10.69 10.32
N SER A 199 -6.28 11.84 10.93
CA SER A 199 -7.59 12.11 11.54
C SER A 199 -8.36 13.11 10.69
N THR A 200 -9.67 13.22 10.89
CA THR A 200 -10.52 14.22 10.22
C THR A 200 -10.30 15.66 10.70
N ALA A 201 -9.31 15.91 11.55
CA ALA A 201 -8.96 17.26 11.99
C ALA A 201 -8.31 18.08 10.87
N GLU A 202 -7.55 17.44 9.98
CA GLU A 202 -6.70 18.11 8.99
C GLU A 202 -6.68 17.36 7.63
N PRO A 203 -6.56 18.06 6.48
CA PRO A 203 -6.69 17.49 5.13
C PRO A 203 -5.37 16.88 4.60
N TRP A 204 -4.75 16.00 5.37
CA TRP A 204 -3.51 15.30 5.03
C TRP A 204 -3.54 13.83 5.44
N GLY A 205 -2.49 13.06 5.10
CA GLY A 205 -2.51 11.61 5.25
C GLY A 205 -3.48 10.99 4.26
N ASN A 206 -4.29 10.04 4.72
CA ASN A 206 -5.38 9.46 3.93
C ASN A 206 -6.43 10.49 3.48
N TRP A 207 -6.47 11.67 4.12
CA TRP A 207 -7.34 12.80 3.76
C TRP A 207 -6.66 13.84 2.87
N SER A 208 -5.48 13.57 2.29
CA SER A 208 -4.88 14.48 1.31
C SER A 208 -5.78 14.62 0.08
N PRO A 209 -5.81 15.76 -0.63
CA PRO A 209 -6.76 15.98 -1.71
C PRO A 209 -6.42 15.22 -2.99
N TYR A 210 -5.14 14.91 -3.22
CA TYR A 210 -4.66 14.36 -4.48
C TYR A 210 -3.91 13.05 -4.29
N VAL A 211 -4.05 12.20 -5.30
CA VAL A 211 -3.27 10.98 -5.47
C VAL A 211 -2.53 11.01 -6.80
N ALA A 212 -1.39 10.34 -6.84
CA ALA A 212 -0.63 10.08 -8.05
C ALA A 212 -0.33 8.58 -8.17
N GLY A 213 -0.02 8.11 -9.37
CA GLY A 213 0.39 6.72 -9.56
C GLY A 213 1.17 6.52 -10.85
N ALA A 214 2.03 5.50 -10.87
CA ALA A 214 2.81 5.18 -12.06
C ALA A 214 3.21 3.70 -12.16
N ASN A 215 3.32 3.22 -13.39
CA ASN A 215 3.93 1.95 -13.78
C ASN A 215 4.50 2.03 -15.20
N MET A 216 5.45 1.16 -15.53
CA MET A 216 6.03 1.05 -16.87
C MET A 216 5.71 -0.31 -17.50
N ASP A 217 5.32 -0.31 -18.77
CA ASP A 217 5.17 -1.55 -19.55
C ASP A 217 6.48 -2.01 -20.19
N ASP A 218 6.46 -3.20 -20.81
CA ASP A 218 7.63 -3.80 -21.49
C ASP A 218 8.10 -3.00 -22.71
N ASN A 219 7.25 -2.12 -23.26
CA ASN A 219 7.60 -1.21 -24.35
C ASN A 219 8.23 0.09 -23.83
N LYS A 220 8.50 0.19 -22.52
CA LYS A 220 9.04 1.37 -21.84
C LYS A 220 8.11 2.57 -21.86
N ASN A 221 6.81 2.37 -22.03
CA ASN A 221 5.84 3.42 -21.81
C ASN A 221 5.56 3.51 -20.31
N THR A 222 5.80 4.68 -19.73
CA THR A 222 5.41 4.97 -18.35
C THR A 222 4.05 5.64 -18.35
N TYR A 223 3.08 5.04 -17.68
CA TYR A 223 1.75 5.60 -17.48
C TYR A 223 1.76 6.35 -16.15
N VAL A 224 1.52 7.66 -16.18
CA VAL A 224 1.47 8.51 -14.99
C VAL A 224 0.07 9.06 -14.82
N LYS A 225 -0.50 8.84 -13.64
CA LYS A 225 -1.81 9.32 -13.23
C LYS A 225 -1.68 10.39 -12.17
N ILE A 226 -2.49 11.44 -12.28
CA ILE A 226 -2.87 12.30 -11.16
C ILE A 226 -4.39 12.35 -11.06
N GLY A 227 -4.93 12.47 -9.85
CA GLY A 227 -6.36 12.54 -9.65
C GLY A 227 -6.75 13.03 -8.26
N TRP A 228 -8.04 13.27 -8.08
CA TRP A 228 -8.60 13.50 -6.76
C TRP A 228 -8.52 12.21 -5.93
N ASN A 229 -8.22 12.36 -4.65
CA ASN A 229 -8.31 11.26 -3.70
C ASN A 229 -9.79 10.94 -3.43
N PRO A 230 -10.27 9.71 -3.68
CA PRO A 230 -11.66 9.35 -3.39
C PRO A 230 -12.04 9.58 -1.92
N ILE A 231 -11.13 9.32 -0.98
CA ILE A 231 -11.40 9.54 0.46
C ILE A 231 -11.68 11.02 0.75
N TYR A 232 -11.01 11.94 0.04
CA TYR A 232 -11.28 13.38 0.19
C TYR A 232 -12.71 13.75 -0.20
N LEU A 233 -13.30 13.02 -1.15
CA LEU A 233 -14.62 13.27 -1.74
C LEU A 233 -15.76 12.53 -1.02
N GLU A 234 -15.45 11.58 -0.14
CA GLU A 234 -16.45 10.83 0.60
C GLU A 234 -17.34 11.73 1.46
N ASP A 235 -18.58 11.30 1.71
CA ASP A 235 -19.52 12.03 2.57
C ASP A 235 -19.03 12.18 4.01
N THR A 236 -18.17 11.27 4.46
CA THR A 236 -17.50 11.25 5.76
C THR A 236 -16.34 12.25 5.86
N SER A 237 -15.83 12.74 4.72
CA SER A 237 -14.76 13.73 4.68
C SER A 237 -15.31 15.13 5.01
N PRO A 238 -14.81 15.79 6.06
CA PRO A 238 -15.17 17.19 6.32
C PRO A 238 -14.59 18.14 5.26
N PHE A 239 -13.65 17.66 4.45
CA PHE A 239 -12.94 18.47 3.45
C PHE A 239 -13.56 18.40 2.05
N LYS A 240 -14.55 17.53 1.83
CA LYS A 240 -15.12 17.26 0.49
C LYS A 240 -15.64 18.49 -0.26
N ASN A 241 -15.99 19.55 0.46
CA ASN A 241 -16.50 20.81 -0.10
C ASN A 241 -15.47 21.96 -0.03
N THR A 242 -14.23 21.65 0.32
CA THR A 242 -13.14 22.63 0.45
C THR A 242 -12.18 22.49 -0.71
N LYS A 243 -11.92 23.59 -1.41
CA LYS A 243 -10.86 23.64 -2.43
C LYS A 243 -9.48 23.61 -1.77
N PRO A 244 -8.55 22.75 -2.22
CA PRO A 244 -7.17 22.78 -1.77
C PRO A 244 -6.49 24.11 -2.14
N SER A 245 -5.47 24.50 -1.35
CA SER A 245 -4.69 25.73 -1.57
C SER A 245 -3.46 25.53 -2.48
N PHE A 246 -3.37 24.38 -3.13
CA PHE A 246 -2.28 24.01 -4.03
C PHE A 246 -2.83 23.15 -5.17
N GLY A 247 -2.13 23.13 -6.29
CA GLY A 247 -2.48 22.32 -7.45
C GLY A 247 -1.36 21.35 -7.84
N VAL A 248 -1.71 20.43 -8.73
CA VAL A 248 -0.77 19.47 -9.33
C VAL A 248 -0.95 19.41 -10.84
N ARG A 249 0.14 19.24 -11.59
CA ARG A 249 0.10 19.03 -13.05
C ARG A 249 1.16 18.06 -13.51
N ILE A 250 0.89 17.35 -14.59
CA ILE A 250 1.91 16.57 -15.28
C ILE A 250 2.62 17.44 -16.31
N THR A 251 3.95 17.42 -16.30
CA THR A 251 4.81 17.95 -17.36
C THR A 251 5.76 16.87 -17.86
N CYS A 252 6.35 17.05 -19.03
CA CYS A 252 7.31 16.10 -19.58
C CYS A 252 8.60 16.80 -19.97
N ASP A 253 9.72 16.13 -19.75
CA ASP A 253 11.04 16.66 -20.15
C ASP A 253 11.13 16.76 -21.68
N ASP A 254 10.49 15.84 -22.40
CA ASP A 254 10.25 15.91 -23.84
C ASP A 254 8.75 15.83 -24.13
N PRO A 255 8.06 16.96 -24.35
CA PRO A 255 6.63 17.00 -24.63
C PRO A 255 6.23 16.21 -25.88
N SER A 256 7.13 16.00 -26.85
CA SER A 256 6.83 15.24 -28.07
C SER A 256 6.68 13.75 -27.82
N LYS A 257 7.18 13.27 -26.67
CA LYS A 257 7.09 11.87 -26.22
C LYS A 257 5.99 11.64 -25.18
N CYS A 258 5.12 12.63 -24.96
CA CYS A 258 4.03 12.53 -24.02
C CYS A 258 2.68 12.66 -24.70
N VAL A 259 1.82 11.68 -24.46
CA VAL A 259 0.43 11.65 -24.92
C VAL A 259 -0.49 11.82 -23.71
N GLY A 260 -1.56 12.61 -23.86
CA GLY A 260 -2.54 12.88 -22.79
C GLY A 260 -2.36 14.22 -22.05
N LEU A 261 -1.40 15.06 -22.50
CA LEU A 261 -1.28 16.44 -22.02
C LEU A 261 -2.34 17.36 -22.66
N PRO A 262 -2.85 18.40 -21.96
CA PRO A 262 -2.58 18.70 -20.55
C PRO A 262 -3.25 17.70 -19.60
N CYS A 263 -2.68 17.55 -18.41
CA CYS A 263 -3.28 16.82 -17.30
C CYS A 263 -2.95 17.59 -16.02
N SER A 264 -3.95 18.27 -15.45
CA SER A 264 -3.76 19.19 -14.32
C SER A 264 -4.99 19.35 -13.43
N ILE A 265 -4.74 19.63 -12.16
CA ILE A 265 -5.72 19.99 -11.14
C ILE A 265 -5.27 21.32 -10.53
N ASP A 266 -5.95 22.40 -10.90
CA ASP A 266 -5.74 23.76 -10.45
C ASP A 266 -7.03 24.29 -9.81
N PRO A 267 -7.14 24.26 -8.47
CA PRO A 267 -8.29 24.80 -7.74
C PRO A 267 -8.63 26.28 -8.03
N SER A 268 -7.73 27.07 -8.62
CA SER A 268 -8.02 28.45 -9.06
C SER A 268 -8.87 28.48 -10.34
N GLN A 269 -8.73 27.46 -11.20
CA GLN A 269 -9.43 27.37 -12.48
C GLN A 269 -10.60 26.37 -12.45
N GLN A 270 -10.48 25.32 -11.63
CA GLN A 270 -11.39 24.17 -11.62
C GLN A 270 -12.17 24.06 -10.31
N GLY A 271 -13.32 23.40 -10.37
CA GLY A 271 -14.09 23.00 -9.20
C GLY A 271 -13.47 21.82 -8.44
N ILE A 272 -14.10 21.43 -7.35
CA ILE A 272 -13.77 20.17 -6.66
C ILE A 272 -14.12 19.01 -7.59
N ASN A 273 -13.30 17.96 -7.54
CA ASN A 273 -13.43 16.78 -8.39
C ASN A 273 -13.46 17.10 -9.88
N GLN A 274 -12.59 17.99 -10.34
CA GLN A 274 -12.41 18.31 -11.75
C GLN A 274 -10.93 18.24 -12.11
N VAL A 275 -10.65 17.79 -13.33
CA VAL A 275 -9.31 17.72 -13.94
C VAL A 275 -9.34 18.39 -15.32
N ASN A 276 -8.22 18.97 -15.74
CA ASN A 276 -8.09 19.65 -17.02
C ASN A 276 -7.26 18.73 -17.90
N SER A 277 -7.98 17.95 -18.71
CA SER A 277 -7.42 17.02 -19.68
C SER A 277 -8.48 16.66 -20.72
N GLY A 278 -8.03 16.38 -21.95
CA GLY A 278 -8.87 15.73 -22.96
C GLY A 278 -9.09 14.24 -22.69
N GLU A 279 -8.24 13.64 -21.86
CA GLU A 279 -8.23 12.20 -21.51
C GLU A 279 -8.68 11.99 -20.05
N SER A 280 -9.55 12.87 -19.54
CA SER A 280 -10.09 12.76 -18.18
C SER A 280 -11.06 11.58 -18.04
N SER A 281 -11.04 10.91 -16.89
CA SER A 281 -12.01 9.87 -16.54
C SER A 281 -12.28 9.87 -15.03
N SER A 282 -13.26 9.08 -14.58
CA SER A 282 -13.62 8.94 -13.17
C SER A 282 -13.32 7.53 -12.68
N GLY A 283 -12.68 7.42 -11.52
CA GLY A 283 -12.24 6.17 -10.92
C GLY A 283 -13.09 5.73 -9.73
N ALA A 284 -12.44 5.05 -8.78
CA ALA A 284 -13.07 4.67 -7.51
C ALA A 284 -13.71 5.89 -6.83
N GLY A 285 -14.89 5.70 -6.24
CA GLY A 285 -15.63 6.77 -5.57
C GLY A 285 -16.09 7.91 -6.49
N GLY A 286 -16.00 7.76 -7.82
CA GLY A 286 -16.29 8.83 -8.77
C GLY A 286 -15.21 9.91 -8.81
N ALA A 287 -14.01 9.64 -8.29
CA ALA A 287 -12.92 10.59 -8.26
C ALA A 287 -12.31 10.78 -9.66
N ASP A 288 -12.27 12.02 -10.13
CA ASP A 288 -11.77 12.38 -11.44
C ASP A 288 -10.24 12.36 -11.48
N PHE A 289 -9.70 11.85 -12.58
CA PHE A 289 -8.28 11.72 -12.83
C PHE A 289 -7.96 11.91 -14.31
N CYS A 290 -6.68 12.13 -14.61
CA CYS A 290 -6.16 12.09 -15.97
C CYS A 290 -4.84 11.29 -16.00
N VAL A 291 -4.50 10.77 -17.17
CA VAL A 291 -3.32 9.93 -17.40
C VAL A 291 -2.50 10.53 -18.53
N VAL A 292 -1.18 10.54 -18.34
CA VAL A 292 -0.19 10.86 -19.37
C VAL A 292 0.70 9.65 -19.58
N THR A 293 0.92 9.30 -20.83
CA THR A 293 1.88 8.25 -21.21
C THR A 293 3.16 8.90 -21.68
N ALA A 294 4.25 8.70 -20.93
CA ALA A 294 5.61 9.05 -21.36
C ALA A 294 6.22 7.85 -22.11
N GLN A 295 6.45 8.03 -23.40
CA GLN A 295 6.82 6.94 -24.32
C GLN A 295 8.33 6.70 -24.38
N ASP A 296 8.72 5.46 -24.69
CA ASP A 296 10.11 5.06 -24.95
C ASP A 296 11.11 5.45 -23.83
N GLY A 297 10.70 5.33 -22.57
CA GLY A 297 11.51 5.69 -21.41
C GLY A 297 11.67 7.20 -21.18
N ALA A 298 10.87 8.04 -21.83
CA ALA A 298 10.79 9.46 -21.51
C ALA A 298 10.35 9.69 -20.06
N LYS A 299 10.72 10.84 -19.52
CA LYS A 299 10.39 11.23 -18.14
C LYS A 299 9.17 12.14 -18.11
N ALA A 300 8.20 11.74 -17.30
CA ALA A 300 7.13 12.60 -16.85
C ALA A 300 7.45 13.14 -15.46
N ASN A 301 6.89 14.29 -15.15
CA ASN A 301 7.03 14.96 -13.88
C ASN A 301 5.65 15.27 -13.32
N ILE A 302 5.46 15.16 -12.00
CA ILE A 302 4.36 15.80 -11.30
C ILE A 302 4.89 17.09 -10.66
N GLU A 303 4.38 18.22 -11.11
CA GLU A 303 4.68 19.53 -10.52
C GLU A 303 3.60 19.90 -9.51
N VAL A 304 4.03 20.20 -8.29
CA VAL A 304 3.19 20.76 -7.22
C VAL A 304 3.38 22.28 -7.21
N PHE A 305 2.30 23.05 -7.20
CA PHE A 305 2.37 24.52 -7.23
C PHE A 305 1.35 25.16 -6.28
N SER A 306 1.69 26.34 -5.76
CA SER A 306 0.78 27.15 -4.92
C SER A 306 -0.25 27.90 -5.75
N ILE A 307 -1.36 28.28 -5.11
CA ILE A 307 -2.45 29.08 -5.67
C ILE A 307 -2.53 30.44 -4.96
#